data_AF-A0AA42CN24-F1
#
_entry.id   AF-A0AA42CN24-F1
#
_cell.length_a   1.000
_cell.length_b   1.000
_cell.length_c   1.000
_cell.angle_alpha   90.00
_cell.angle_beta   90.00
_cell.angle_gamma   90.00
#
_symmetry.space_group_name_H-M   'P 1'
#
loop_
_entity.id
_entity.type
_entity.pdbx_description
1 polymer ?
#
loop_
_entity_poly.entity_id
_entity_poly.type
_entity_poly.pdbx_seq_one_letter_code
_entity_poly.pdbx_strand_id
1 'polypeptide(L)' 'TVFAFRSKRADRLKLLFFDGTGVVLVAKRLEAGAFRWPKPGDAAIQLTAAEMAALFDGLDWRRVHVARDITTPVVVG' A
#
# COMPACT_ATOMS: atom_id res chain seq x y z
N THR A 1 -12.06 8.25 3.20
CA THR A 1 -11.33 7.50 4.23
C THR A 1 -11.52 6.02 4.03
N VAL A 2 -10.46 5.23 4.13
CA VAL A 2 -10.50 3.77 4.02
C VAL A 2 -10.02 3.17 5.34
N PHE A 3 -10.80 2.24 5.89
CA PHE A 3 -10.37 1.44 7.03
C PHE A 3 -9.76 0.14 6.51
N ALA A 4 -8.49 -0.08 6.81
CA ALA A 4 -7.75 -1.25 6.36
C ALA A 4 -7.47 -2.19 7.54
N PHE A 5 -7.81 -3.47 7.38
CA PHE A 5 -7.60 -4.51 8.39
C PHE A 5 -6.74 -5.64 7.82
N ARG A 6 -5.82 -6.13 8.63
CA ARG A 6 -4.89 -7.20 8.26
C ARG A 6 -5.03 -8.39 9.21
N SER A 7 -4.98 -9.62 8.70
CA SER A 7 -5.06 -10.83 9.54
C SER A 7 -3.84 -11.01 10.45
N LYS A 8 -3.94 -11.79 11.53
CA LYS A 8 -2.77 -12.10 12.37
C LYS A 8 -1.59 -12.67 11.57
N ARG A 9 -1.87 -13.52 10.57
CA ARG A 9 -0.89 -14.11 9.64
C ARG A 9 -0.41 -13.17 8.54
N ALA A 10 -1.01 -11.99 8.40
CA ALA A 10 -0.71 -11.00 7.37
C ALA A 10 -0.91 -11.45 5.91
N ASP A 11 -1.59 -12.57 5.69
CA ASP A 11 -1.94 -13.09 4.37
C ASP A 11 -3.27 -12.51 3.82
N ARG A 12 -4.03 -11.78 4.63
CA ARG A 12 -5.35 -11.23 4.24
C ARG A 12 -5.46 -9.75 4.56
N LEU A 13 -6.09 -9.02 3.64
CA LEU A 13 -6.41 -7.60 3.72
C LEU A 13 -7.91 -7.40 3.52
N LYS A 14 -8.53 -6.57 4.37
CA LYS A 14 -9.89 -6.06 4.17
C LYS A 14 -9.85 -4.53 4.10
N LEU A 15 -10.51 -3.95 3.11
CA LEU A 15 -10.69 -2.50 2.97
C LEU A 15 -12.17 -2.19 3.08
N LEU A 16 -12.54 -1.34 4.03
CA LEU A 16 -13.91 -0.87 4.25
C LEU A 16 -13.96 0.63 4.01
N PHE A 17 -14.83 1.08 3.12
CA PHE A 17 -15.00 2.50 2.82
C PHE A 17 -16.40 2.79 2.28
N PHE A 18 -16.80 4.06 2.28
CA PHE A 18 -18.01 4.53 1.63
C PHE A 18 -17.63 5.19 0.31
N ASP A 19 -18.26 4.79 -0.80
CA ASP A 19 -17.91 5.28 -2.14
C ASP A 19 -18.71 6.51 -2.59
N GLY A 20 -19.63 6.99 -1.74
CA GLY A 20 -20.59 8.05 -2.06
C GLY A 20 -22.03 7.54 -2.19
N THR A 21 -22.21 6.26 -2.50
CA THR A 21 -23.52 5.61 -2.68
C THR A 21 -23.77 4.51 -1.67
N GLY A 22 -22.72 3.84 -1.21
CA GLY A 22 -22.83 2.70 -0.33
C GLY A 22 -21.52 2.34 0.36
N VAL A 23 -21.64 1.42 1.32
CA VAL A 23 -20.50 0.82 1.99
C VAL A 23 -19.94 -0.29 1.09
N VAL A 24 -18.64 -0.20 0.82
CA VAL A 24 -17.88 -1.14 0.01
C VAL A 24 -16.90 -1.89 0.90
N LEU A 25 -16.89 -3.22 0.76
CA LEU A 25 -15.91 -4.10 1.36
C LEU A 25 -15.11 -4.82 0.26
N VAL A 26 -13.80 -4.59 0.25
CA VAL A 26 -12.86 -5.38 -0.56
C VAL A 26 -12.14 -6.35 0.37
N ALA A 27 -12.07 -7.63 -0.01
CA ALA A 27 -11.32 -8.65 0.71
C ALA A 27 -10.34 -9.34 -0.24
N LYS A 28 -9.05 -9.33 0.12
CA LYS A 28 -7.97 -9.97 -0.65
C LYS A 28 -7.19 -10.94 0.23
N ARG A 29 -6.81 -12.08 -0.35
CA ARG A 29 -5.85 -13.03 0.21
C ARG A 29 -4.66 -13.13 -0.73
N LEU A 30 -3.45 -13.10 -0.18
CA LEU A 30 -2.25 -13.45 -0.94
C LEU A 30 -2.11 -14.98 -0.95
N GLU A 31 -1.78 -15.54 -2.10
CA GLU A 31 -1.48 -16.97 -2.21
C GLU A 31 -0.14 -17.32 -1.58
N ALA A 32 0.81 -16.37 -1.59
CA ALA A 32 2.10 -16.47 -0.92
C ALA A 32 2.54 -15.10 -0.35
N GLY A 33 3.34 -15.12 0.71
CA GLY A 33 3.88 -13.93 1.35
C GLY A 33 2.92 -13.28 2.36
N ALA A 34 3.20 -12.02 2.67
CA ALA A 34 2.48 -11.26 3.69
C ALA A 34 2.43 -9.77 3.33
N PHE A 35 1.28 -9.14 3.60
CA PHE A 35 1.13 -7.69 3.47
C PHE A 35 2.08 -6.96 4.43
N ARG A 36 2.81 -5.98 3.90
CA ARG A 36 3.63 -5.12 4.74
C ARG A 36 2.75 -4.11 5.46
N TRP A 37 2.77 -4.18 6.79
CA TRP A 37 1.91 -3.37 7.64
C TRP A 37 2.68 -2.25 8.35
N PRO A 38 2.03 -1.10 8.64
CA PRO A 38 2.55 -0.06 9.54
C PRO A 38 2.88 -0.59 10.93
N LYS A 39 3.64 0.20 11.71
CA LYS A 39 4.00 -0.21 13.07
C LYS A 39 2.78 -0.06 13.99
N PRO A 40 2.68 -0.89 15.05
CA PRO A 40 1.71 -0.65 16.11
C PRO A 40 1.90 0.77 16.67
N GLY A 41 0.83 1.56 16.72
CA GLY A 41 0.84 2.95 17.18
C GLY A 41 0.58 4.00 16.09
N ASP A 42 0.72 3.65 14.82
CA ASP A 42 0.32 4.51 13.71
C ASP A 42 -1.22 4.52 13.61
N ALA A 43 -1.88 5.53 14.20
CA ALA A 43 -3.35 5.60 14.26
C ALA A 43 -4.00 5.77 12.86
N ALA A 44 -3.29 6.43 11.94
CA ALA A 44 -3.66 6.58 10.55
C ALA A 44 -2.40 6.83 9.71
N ILE A 45 -2.39 6.33 8.48
CA ILE A 45 -1.34 6.61 7.50
C ILE A 45 -1.95 7.25 6.25
N GLN A 46 -1.23 8.20 5.66
CA GLN A 46 -1.56 8.73 4.34
C GLN A 46 -0.76 7.94 3.31
N LEU A 47 -1.44 7.42 2.29
CA LEU A 47 -0.83 6.74 1.16
C LEU A 47 -1.19 7.48 -0.11
N THR A 48 -0.20 7.64 -0.98
CA THR A 48 -0.42 7.96 -2.39
C THR A 48 -1.17 6.81 -3.07
N ALA A 49 -1.75 7.08 -4.25
CA ALA A 49 -2.41 6.05 -5.04
C ALA A 49 -1.46 4.88 -5.40
N ALA A 50 -0.19 5.19 -5.70
CA ALA A 50 0.81 4.18 -6.03
C ALA A 50 1.18 3.31 -4.82
N GLU A 51 1.34 3.90 -3.63
CA GLU A 51 1.58 3.15 -2.40
C GLU A 51 0.38 2.28 -2.02
N MET A 52 -0.84 2.78 -2.21
CA MET A 52 -2.08 2.00 -1.98
C MET A 52 -2.18 0.81 -2.94
N ALA A 53 -1.90 1.01 -4.23
CA ALA A 53 -1.86 -0.07 -5.21
C ALA A 53 -0.80 -1.12 -4.86
N ALA A 54 0.42 -0.68 -4.51
CA ALA A 54 1.48 -1.57 -4.08
C ALA A 54 1.11 -2.37 -2.82
N LEU A 55 0.51 -1.72 -1.81
CA LEU A 55 -0.01 -2.41 -0.63
C LEU A 55 -1.06 -3.45 -1.04
N PHE A 56 -2.01 -3.07 -1.89
CA PHE A 56 -3.05 -3.97 -2.36
C PHE A 56 -2.48 -5.19 -3.09
N ASP A 57 -1.41 -5.01 -3.87
CA ASP A 57 -0.70 -6.09 -4.57
C ASP A 57 0.25 -6.91 -3.68
N GLY A 58 0.36 -6.58 -2.39
CA GLY A 58 1.21 -7.30 -1.45
C GLY A 58 2.69 -6.92 -1.54
N LEU A 59 3.01 -5.84 -2.26
CA LEU A 59 4.37 -5.29 -2.35
C LEU A 59 4.68 -4.44 -1.11
N ASP A 60 5.98 -4.17 -0.89
CA ASP A 60 6.41 -3.23 0.15
C ASP A 60 6.16 -1.79 -0.31
N TRP A 61 4.95 -1.30 -0.03
CA TRP A 61 4.52 0.06 -0.38
C TRP A 61 5.45 1.16 0.14
N ARG A 62 6.19 0.92 1.22
CA ARG A 62 7.14 1.91 1.80
C ARG A 62 8.38 2.12 0.93
N ARG A 63 8.57 1.27 -0.08
CA ARG A 63 9.64 1.37 -1.08
C ARG A 63 9.13 1.97 -2.39
N VAL A 64 7.85 2.33 -2.48
CA VAL A 64 7.34 3.07 -3.62
C VAL A 64 7.90 4.48 -3.55
N HIS A 65 8.66 4.86 -4.56
CA HIS A 65 9.18 6.20 -4.72
C HIS A 65 8.97 6.63 -6.16
N VAL A 66 8.72 7.92 -6.37
CA VAL A 66 8.77 8.50 -7.72
C VAL A 66 10.17 8.27 -8.27
N ALA A 67 10.25 7.86 -9.54
CA ALA A 67 11.55 7.77 -10.22
C ALA A 67 12.22 9.14 -10.11
N ARG A 68 13.39 9.18 -9.50
CA ARG A 68 14.17 10.41 -9.48
C ARG A 68 14.64 10.65 -10.91
N ASP A 69 14.50 11.88 -11.40
CA ASP A 69 15.14 12.27 -12.65
C ASP A 69 16.64 12.01 -12.49
N ILE A 70 17.11 10.98 -13.17
CA ILE A 70 18.53 10.65 -13.21
C ILE A 70 19.10 11.62 -14.23
N THR A 71 19.73 12.71 -13.76
CA THR A 71 20.51 13.55 -14.66
C THR A 71 21.58 12.66 -15.28
N THR A 72 21.55 12.52 -16.61
CA THR A 72 22.56 11.75 -17.35
C THR A 72 23.94 12.26 -16.94
N PRO A 73 24.83 11.40 -16.43
CA PRO A 73 26.17 11.84 -16.07
C PRO A 73 26.84 12.41 -17.32
N VAL A 74 27.21 13.69 -17.26
CA VAL A 74 27.98 14.33 -18.32
C VAL A 74 29.39 13.74 -18.24
N VAL A 75 29.81 13.06 -19.30
CA VAL A 75 31.20 12.62 -19.44
C VAL A 75 32.05 13.88 -19.60
N VAL A 76 32.87 14.19 -18.61
CA VAL A 76 33.85 15.28 -18.68
C VAL A 76 35.09 14.71 -19.38
N GLY A 77 35.31 15.16 -20.61
CA GLY A 77 36.55 14.93 -21.36
C GLY A 77 37.63 15.93 -21.02
#